data_AF-A0A101DB67-F1
#
_entry.id   AF-A0A101DB67-F1
#
_cell.length_a   1.000
_cell.length_b   1.000
_cell.length_c   1.000
_cell.angle_alpha   90.00
_cell.angle_beta   90.00
_cell.angle_gamma   90.00
#
_symmetry.space_group_name_H-M   'P 1'
#
loop_
_entity.id
_entity.type
_entity.pdbx_description
1 polymer ?
#
loop_
_entity_poly.entity_id
_entity_poly.type
_entity_poly.pdbx_seq_one_letter_code
_entity_poly.pdbx_strand_id
1 'polypeptide(L)'
;MRTAIAILILPLLAACQSQNPYQAESLPMPPAPPGAATTFDRSAYPAAPRDYGRYRSWSWLDDRVPGGDQLADSVSAGLDQYGLRPALNGPGDVLVNARISQETRLR
;
A
#
# COMPACT_ATOMS: atom_id res chain seq x y z
N MET A 1 -57.18 37.90 8.78
CA MET A 1 -56.74 36.62 8.18
C MET A 1 -55.34 36.19 8.66
N ARG A 2 -54.32 37.05 8.68
CA ARG A 2 -52.97 36.72 9.21
C ARG A 2 -52.94 36.28 10.68
N THR A 3 -53.74 36.89 11.55
CA THR A 3 -53.82 36.55 12.98
C THR A 3 -54.51 35.22 13.26
N ALA A 4 -55.53 34.86 12.46
CA ALA A 4 -56.23 33.58 12.58
C ALA A 4 -55.33 32.39 12.20
N ILE A 5 -54.47 32.56 11.21
CA ILE A 5 -53.47 31.56 10.81
C ILE A 5 -52.44 31.34 11.93
N ALA A 6 -51.97 32.42 12.57
CA ALA A 6 -51.04 32.30 13.70
C ALA A 6 -51.65 31.54 14.89
N ILE A 7 -52.94 31.77 15.19
CA ILE A 7 -53.65 31.08 16.27
C ILE A 7 -53.80 29.57 15.98
N LEU A 8 -53.98 29.19 14.72
CA LEU A 8 -54.18 27.80 14.30
C LEU A 8 -52.89 26.98 14.24
N ILE A 9 -51.72 27.63 14.14
CA ILE A 9 -50.39 26.95 14.03
C ILE A 9 -49.77 26.68 15.41
N LEU A 10 -50.12 27.46 16.44
CA LEU A 10 -49.64 27.31 17.81
C LEU A 10 -49.85 25.89 18.41
N PRO A 11 -51.01 25.22 18.26
CA PRO A 11 -51.19 23.88 18.81
C PRO A 11 -50.39 22.79 18.06
N LEU A 12 -50.07 22.99 16.77
CA LEU A 12 -49.22 22.05 16.03
C LEU A 12 -47.76 22.09 16.52
N LEU A 13 -47.23 23.26 16.87
CA LEU A 13 -45.89 23.39 17.47
C LEU A 13 -45.84 22.78 18.87
N ALA A 14 -46.90 22.94 19.67
CA ALA A 14 -46.99 22.33 20.99
C ALA A 14 -47.04 20.80 20.91
N ALA A 15 -47.70 20.23 19.89
CA ALA A 15 -47.74 18.78 19.66
C ALA A 15 -46.37 18.19 19.29
N CYS A 16 -45.49 18.94 18.61
CA CYS A 16 -44.12 18.51 18.31
C CYS A 16 -43.18 18.51 19.53
N GLN A 17 -43.58 19.13 20.65
CA GLN A 17 -42.86 19.05 21.93
C GLN A 17 -43.37 17.90 22.82
N SER A 18 -44.23 17.03 22.30
CA SER A 18 -44.61 15.76 22.93
C SER A 18 -43.34 14.98 23.31
N GLN A 19 -43.33 14.43 24.52
CA GLN A 19 -42.23 13.64 25.05
C GLN A 19 -41.90 12.50 24.07
N ASN A 20 -40.77 12.59 23.37
CA ASN A 20 -40.31 11.53 22.48
C ASN A 20 -39.86 10.34 23.35
N PRO A 21 -40.58 9.19 23.34
CA PRO A 21 -40.22 8.04 24.15
C PRO A 21 -38.93 7.36 23.65
N TYR A 22 -38.48 7.69 22.45
CA TYR A 22 -37.23 7.20 21.87
C TYR A 22 -36.08 8.11 22.30
N GLN A 23 -35.52 7.85 23.48
CA GLN A 23 -34.23 8.40 23.85
C GLN A 23 -33.13 7.65 23.11
N ALA A 24 -32.13 8.38 22.63
CA ALA A 24 -30.93 7.79 22.05
C ALA A 24 -30.11 7.15 23.16
N GLU A 25 -30.50 5.93 23.55
CA GLU A 25 -29.79 5.14 24.54
C GLU A 25 -28.70 4.36 23.82
N SER A 26 -27.46 4.85 23.93
CA SER A 26 -26.29 4.15 23.46
C SER A 26 -25.60 3.49 24.64
N LEU A 27 -25.21 2.23 24.49
CA LEU A 27 -24.32 1.58 25.43
C LEU A 27 -23.04 2.43 25.59
N PRO A 28 -22.51 2.56 26.81
CA PRO A 28 -21.24 3.24 27.02
C PRO A 28 -20.16 2.52 26.20
N MET A 29 -19.25 3.31 25.63
CA MET A 29 -18.12 2.77 24.86
C MET A 29 -17.39 1.72 25.71
N PRO A 30 -17.19 0.49 25.21
CA PRO A 30 -16.43 -0.50 25.95
C PRO A 30 -14.99 0.01 26.18
N PRO A 31 -14.35 -0.42 27.29
CA PRO A 31 -12.96 -0.06 27.53
C PRO A 31 -12.09 -0.53 26.36
N ALA A 32 -11.09 0.28 26.01
CA ALA A 32 -10.16 -0.07 24.93
C ALA A 32 -9.51 -1.44 25.24
N PRO A 33 -9.39 -2.32 24.23
CA PRO A 33 -8.71 -3.60 24.40
C PRO A 33 -7.28 -3.41 24.94
N PRO A 34 -6.81 -4.28 25.84
CA PRO A 34 -5.43 -4.23 26.32
C PRO A 34 -4.48 -4.36 25.12
N GLY A 35 -3.59 -3.39 24.94
CA GLY A 35 -2.62 -3.36 23.84
C GLY A 35 -3.11 -2.70 22.55
N ALA A 36 -4.31 -2.11 22.51
CA ALA A 36 -4.77 -1.29 21.39
C ALA A 36 -3.84 -0.10 21.09
N ALA A 37 -3.22 0.47 22.14
CA ALA A 37 -2.26 1.56 22.00
C ALA A 37 -0.84 1.11 21.58
N THR A 38 -0.51 -0.18 21.71
CA THR A 38 0.83 -0.72 21.44
C THR A 38 0.88 -1.65 20.22
N THR A 39 -0.28 -2.03 19.69
CA THR A 39 -0.39 -2.85 18.49
C THR A 39 -0.15 -1.98 17.26
N PHE A 40 1.05 -2.11 16.68
CA PHE A 40 1.36 -1.54 15.38
C PHE A 40 0.99 -2.53 14.28
N ASP A 41 -0.12 -2.26 13.59
CA ASP A 41 -0.54 -3.06 12.45
C ASP A 41 0.28 -2.70 11.20
N ARG A 42 1.27 -3.54 10.89
CA ARG A 42 2.11 -3.41 9.69
C ARG A 42 1.33 -3.62 8.39
N SER A 43 0.14 -4.21 8.42
CA SER A 43 -0.67 -4.39 7.21
C SER A 43 -1.40 -3.10 6.83
N ALA A 44 -1.75 -2.27 7.81
CA ALA A 44 -2.43 -0.98 7.59
C ALA A 44 -1.50 0.11 7.04
N TYR A 45 -0.18 -0.04 7.22
CA TYR A 45 0.82 0.92 6.76
C TYR A 45 1.83 0.22 5.85
N PRO A 46 1.69 0.32 4.52
CA PRO A 46 2.68 -0.23 3.62
C PRO A 46 4.05 0.40 3.91
N ALA A 47 5.12 -0.38 3.71
CA ALA A 47 6.48 0.12 3.90
C ALA A 47 6.71 1.35 3.01
N ALA A 48 7.53 2.28 3.52
CA ALA A 48 7.90 3.47 2.74
C ALA A 48 8.42 3.05 1.35
N PRO A 49 8.05 3.77 0.27
CA PRO A 49 8.55 3.47 -1.06
C PRO A 49 10.07 3.43 -1.07
N ARG A 50 10.65 2.38 -1.65
CA ARG A 50 12.09 2.26 -1.78
C ARG A 50 12.54 3.19 -2.91
N ASP A 51 13.52 4.04 -2.62
CA ASP A 51 14.14 4.89 -3.63
C ASP A 51 15.12 4.08 -4.49
N TYR A 52 14.64 3.60 -5.63
CA TYR A 52 15.41 2.81 -6.58
C TYR A 52 16.46 3.64 -7.34
N GLY A 53 16.35 4.98 -7.35
CA GLY A 53 17.30 5.86 -8.04
C GLY A 53 18.66 5.96 -7.35
N ARG A 54 18.78 5.44 -6.12
CA ARG A 54 20.04 5.42 -5.36
C ARG A 54 21.02 4.35 -5.85
N TYR A 55 20.49 3.31 -6.48
CA TYR A 55 21.29 2.20 -6.98
C TYR A 55 21.95 2.60 -8.29
N ARG A 56 23.28 2.54 -8.34
CA ARG A 56 24.06 2.96 -9.52
C ARG A 56 24.93 1.84 -10.07
N SER A 57 25.28 0.89 -9.22
CA SER A 57 26.14 -0.23 -9.58
C SER A 57 25.40 -1.55 -9.50
N TRP A 58 25.79 -2.51 -10.33
CA TRP A 58 25.28 -3.86 -10.28
C TRP A 58 26.40 -4.89 -10.45
N SER A 59 26.20 -6.09 -9.91
CA SER A 59 27.08 -7.24 -10.13
C SER A 59 26.26 -8.52 -10.27
N TRP A 60 26.87 -9.55 -10.83
CA TRP A 60 26.24 -10.87 -10.88
C TRP A 60 26.08 -11.44 -9.47
N LEU A 61 24.97 -12.11 -9.23
CA LEU A 61 24.75 -12.86 -8.00
C LEU A 61 25.76 -14.01 -7.94
N ASP A 62 26.48 -14.12 -6.83
CA ASP A 62 27.53 -15.14 -6.59
C ASP A 62 28.64 -15.16 -7.66
N ASP A 63 28.93 -14.01 -8.29
CA ASP A 63 29.87 -13.89 -9.42
C ASP A 63 29.55 -14.84 -10.59
N ARG A 64 28.30 -15.30 -10.68
CA ARG A 64 27.87 -16.27 -11.68
C ARG A 64 27.23 -15.58 -12.87
N VAL A 65 28.00 -15.49 -13.96
CA VAL A 65 27.48 -15.08 -15.26
C VAL A 65 26.45 -16.12 -15.75
N PRO A 66 25.27 -15.70 -16.25
CA PRO A 66 24.28 -16.63 -16.79
C PRO A 66 24.84 -17.42 -17.97
N GLY A 67 24.35 -18.65 -18.14
CA GLY A 67 24.76 -19.50 -19.27
C GLY A 67 24.31 -18.90 -20.60
N GLY A 68 25.26 -18.72 -21.52
CA GLY A 68 25.05 -18.15 -22.85
C GLY A 68 25.43 -16.66 -22.90
N ASP A 69 26.49 -16.34 -23.66
CA ASP A 69 27.04 -14.99 -23.75
C ASP A 69 25.98 -13.97 -24.20
N GLN A 70 25.09 -14.36 -25.12
CA GLN A 70 24.02 -13.50 -25.60
C GLN A 70 23.01 -13.12 -24.50
N LEU A 71 22.79 -14.00 -23.51
CA LEU A 71 21.95 -13.69 -22.35
C LEU A 71 22.67 -12.71 -21.42
N ALA A 72 23.96 -12.92 -21.16
CA ALA A 72 24.76 -12.01 -20.34
C ALA A 72 24.84 -10.61 -20.96
N ASP A 73 25.06 -10.53 -22.28
CA ASP A 73 25.15 -9.28 -23.04
C ASP A 73 23.82 -8.54 -23.12
N SER A 74 22.71 -9.25 -23.34
CA SER A 74 21.39 -8.61 -23.38
C SER A 74 20.99 -8.03 -22.02
N VAL A 75 21.32 -8.72 -20.92
CA VAL A 75 21.10 -8.22 -19.56
C VAL A 75 22.01 -7.03 -19.27
N SER A 76 23.29 -7.09 -19.62
CA SER A 76 24.22 -5.98 -19.39
C SER A 76 23.83 -4.72 -20.16
N ALA A 77 23.46 -4.87 -21.44
CA ALA A 77 23.00 -3.76 -22.29
C ALA A 77 21.66 -3.18 -21.82
N GLY A 78 20.77 -4.01 -21.28
CA GLY A 78 19.52 -3.56 -20.67
C GLY A 78 19.79 -2.73 -19.42
N LEU A 79 20.67 -3.19 -18.53
CA LEU A 79 21.01 -2.48 -17.30
C LEU A 79 21.74 -1.15 -17.59
N ASP A 80 22.59 -1.11 -18.61
CA ASP A 80 23.27 0.11 -19.04
C ASP A 80 22.28 1.18 -19.54
N GLN A 81 21.22 0.78 -20.25
CA GLN A 81 20.13 1.70 -20.65
C GLN A 81 19.38 2.32 -19.46
N TYR A 82 19.27 1.57 -18.35
CA TYR A 82 18.72 2.09 -17.09
C TYR A 82 19.75 2.88 -16.27
N GLY A 83 20.98 3.05 -16.77
CA GLY A 83 22.06 3.80 -16.12
C GLY A 83 22.77 3.02 -15.01
N LEU A 84 22.52 1.71 -14.88
CA LEU A 84 23.22 0.85 -13.93
C LEU A 84 24.56 0.41 -14.52
N ARG A 85 25.66 0.69 -13.81
CA ARG A 85 27.02 0.41 -14.25
C ARG A 85 27.54 -0.89 -13.62
N PRO A 86 28.32 -1.71 -14.34
CA PRO A 86 28.96 -2.88 -13.74
C PRO A 86 29.88 -2.46 -12.60
N ALA A 87 29.79 -3.11 -11.44
CA ALA A 87 30.69 -2.87 -10.33
C ALA A 87 32.10 -3.35 -10.69
N LEU A 88 33.10 -2.47 -10.53
CA LEU A 88 34.50 -2.78 -10.87
C LEU A 88 35.25 -3.42 -9.70
N ASN A 89 34.87 -3.09 -8.46
CA ASN A 89 35.53 -3.56 -7.24
C ASN A 89 34.48 -3.95 -6.20
N GLY A 90 34.30 -5.26 -6.01
CA GLY A 90 33.37 -5.80 -5.02
C GLY A 90 31.90 -5.88 -5.49
N PRO A 91 30.99 -6.25 -4.58
CA PRO A 91 29.57 -6.43 -4.92
C PRO A 91 28.93 -5.09 -5.27
N GLY A 92 28.16 -5.07 -6.37
CA GLY A 92 27.37 -3.90 -6.76
C GLY A 92 26.17 -3.69 -5.84
N ASP A 93 25.58 -2.50 -5.92
CA ASP A 93 24.39 -2.16 -5.11
C ASP A 93 23.21 -3.10 -5.40
N VAL A 94 23.14 -3.61 -6.64
CA VAL A 94 22.13 -4.56 -7.11
C VAL A 94 22.81 -5.85 -7.55
N LEU A 95 22.32 -6.97 -7.03
CA LEU A 95 22.72 -8.31 -7.46
C LEU A 95 21.76 -8.84 -8.52
N VAL A 96 22.30 -9.29 -9.65
CA VAL A 96 21.53 -9.72 -10.81
C VAL A 96 21.75 -11.19 -11.09
N ASN A 97 20.67 -11.93 -11.39
CA ASN A 97 20.72 -13.31 -11.83
C ASN A 97 19.78 -13.47 -13.03
N ALA A 98 20.21 -14.21 -14.05
CA ALA A 98 19.38 -14.53 -15.20
C ALA A 98 19.46 -16.03 -15.50
N ARG A 99 18.34 -16.61 -15.93
CA ARG A 99 18.27 -18.02 -16.32
C ARG A 99 17.31 -18.17 -17.49
N ILE A 100 17.76 -18.89 -18.52
CA ILE A 100 16.92 -19.35 -19.61
C ILE A 100 16.79 -20.87 -19.54
N SER A 101 15.60 -21.39 -19.82
CA SER A 101 15.32 -22.83 -19.87
C SER A 101 14.43 -23.11 -21.07
N GLN A 102 14.81 -24.11 -21.87
CA GLN A 102 14.06 -24.55 -23.04
C GLN A 102 13.71 -26.02 -22.87
N GLU A 103 12.42 -26.33 -22.87
CA GLU A 103 11.92 -27.69 -22.78
C GLU A 103 11.18 -28.04 -24.07
N THR A 104 11.53 -29.19 -24.67
CA THR A 104 10.82 -29.74 -25.82
C THR A 104 9.97 -30.90 -25.34
N ARG A 105 8.64 -30.77 -25.39
CA ARG A 105 7.74 -31.89 -25.08
C ARG A 105 7.67 -32.84 -26.28
N LEU A 106 8.06 -34.08 -26.05
CA LEU A 106 7.81 -35.18 -26.99
C LEU A 106 6.34 -35.62 -26.83
N ARG A 107 5.65 -35.81 -27.95
CA ARG A 107 4.33 -36.43 -28.02
C ARG A 107 4.45 -37.89 -28.37
#